data_AF-A0A378QS24-F1
#
_entry.id   AF-A0A378QS24-F1
#
_cell.length_a   1.000
_cell.length_b   1.000
_cell.length_c   1.000
_cell.angle_alpha   90.00
_cell.angle_beta   90.00
_cell.angle_gamma   90.00
#
_symmetry.space_group_name_H-M   'P 1'
#
loop_
_entity.id
_entity.type
_entity.pdbx_description
1 polymer ?
#
loop_
_entity_poly.entity_id
_entity_poly.type
_entity_poly.pdbx_seq_one_letter_code
_entity_poly.pdbx_strand_id
1 'polypeptide(L)'
;MGGGVFFDESLDSNFCLDKATRQNLDKKAGTHPLSYSALGYVLTTGANWAKPIERFKLTVERDSDEIVSFCWAGRGKVKKVGQGKFEVIENNFVPKQDIDVAFIRVK
;
A
#
# COMPACT_ATOMS: atom_id res chain seq x y z
N MET A 1 9.28 -26.61 9.66
CA MET A 1 9.91 -25.28 9.74
C MET A 1 9.00 -24.31 8.99
N GLY A 2 8.18 -23.53 9.71
CA GLY A 2 7.36 -22.49 9.08
C GLY A 2 8.20 -21.22 9.03
N GLY A 3 8.70 -20.85 7.85
CA GLY A 3 9.33 -19.56 7.66
C GLY A 3 8.27 -18.47 7.85
N GLY A 4 8.45 -17.59 8.83
CA GLY A 4 7.65 -16.38 8.95
C GLY A 4 7.86 -15.49 7.73
N VAL A 5 6.80 -14.86 7.25
CA VAL A 5 6.88 -13.83 6.22
C VAL A 5 7.23 -12.52 6.92
N PHE A 6 8.50 -12.13 6.80
CA PHE A 6 9.06 -10.95 7.46
C PHE A 6 9.24 -9.81 6.48
N PHE A 7 9.03 -8.58 6.96
CA PHE A 7 9.21 -7.38 6.17
C PHE A 7 10.70 -7.01 6.15
N ASP A 8 11.35 -7.16 5.00
CA ASP A 8 12.75 -6.86 4.78
C ASP A 8 12.95 -5.75 3.74
N GLU A 9 14.19 -5.24 3.63
CA GLU A 9 14.52 -4.10 2.76
C GLU A 9 14.28 -4.36 1.27
N SER A 10 14.31 -5.63 0.82
CA SER A 10 14.03 -5.97 -0.58
C SER A 10 12.58 -5.66 -0.99
N LEU A 11 11.67 -5.55 -0.02
CA LEU A 11 10.26 -5.23 -0.25
C LEU A 11 9.99 -3.72 -0.36
N ASP A 12 10.92 -2.88 0.07
CA ASP A 12 10.74 -1.42 0.12
C ASP A 12 10.35 -0.85 -1.26
N SER A 13 11.00 -1.34 -2.33
CA SER A 13 10.70 -0.90 -3.70
C SER A 13 9.32 -1.36 -4.20
N ASN A 14 8.87 -2.55 -3.80
CA ASN A 14 7.58 -3.09 -4.24
C ASN A 14 6.40 -2.34 -3.62
N PHE A 15 6.57 -1.83 -2.40
CA PHE A 15 5.53 -1.12 -1.65
C PHE A 15 5.75 0.39 -1.57
N CYS A 16 6.67 0.94 -2.36
CA CYS A 16 7.02 2.37 -2.39
C CYS A 16 7.31 2.95 -1.00
N LEU A 17 8.03 2.18 -0.17
CA LEU A 17 8.41 2.61 1.16
C LEU A 17 9.49 3.70 1.06
N ASP A 18 9.26 4.85 1.69
CA ASP A 18 10.26 5.91 1.72
C ASP A 18 11.33 5.67 2.80
N LYS A 19 12.52 6.25 2.60
CA LYS A 19 13.66 6.08 3.51
C LYS A 19 13.36 6.50 4.95
N ALA A 20 12.55 7.55 5.16
CA ALA A 20 12.21 8.00 6.50
C ALA A 20 11.27 7.01 7.20
N THR A 21 10.29 6.48 6.47
CA THR A 21 9.43 5.40 6.98
C THR A 21 10.24 4.14 7.28
N ARG A 22 11.19 3.77 6.41
CA ARG A 22 12.08 2.62 6.65
C ARG A 22 12.84 2.73 7.96
N GLN A 23 13.51 3.86 8.17
CA GLN A 23 14.25 4.11 9.41
C GLN A 23 13.36 4.08 10.65
N ASN A 24 12.10 4.50 10.54
CA ASN A 24 11.14 4.40 11.64
C ASN A 24 10.71 2.94 11.90
N LEU A 25 10.56 2.13 10.85
CA LEU A 25 10.31 0.70 10.99
C LEU A 25 11.49 -0.01 11.66
N ASP A 26 12.73 0.25 11.23
CA ASP A 26 13.93 -0.36 11.83
C ASP A 26 14.05 -0.04 13.33
N LYS A 27 13.74 1.20 13.72
CA LYS A 27 13.69 1.61 15.14
C LYS A 27 12.62 0.86 15.94
N LYS A 28 11.47 0.56 15.33
CA LYS A 28 10.39 -0.19 15.97
C LYS A 28 10.64 -1.69 16.01
N ALA A 29 11.28 -2.24 14.98
CA ALA A 29 11.68 -3.63 14.88
C ALA A 29 12.69 -4.00 15.97
N GLY A 30 13.67 -3.12 16.22
CA GLY A 30 14.76 -3.41 17.15
C GLY A 30 15.55 -4.64 16.68
N THR A 31 15.55 -5.71 17.48
CA THR A 31 16.19 -6.99 17.13
C THR A 31 15.25 -8.00 16.49
N HIS A 32 13.95 -7.71 16.42
CA HIS A 32 12.93 -8.64 15.94
C HIS A 32 12.45 -8.24 14.55
N PRO A 33 12.37 -9.18 13.59
CA PRO A 33 11.84 -8.89 12.28
C PRO A 33 10.33 -8.58 12.35
N LEU A 34 9.90 -7.54 11.64
CA LEU A 34 8.49 -7.15 11.58
C LEU A 34 7.72 -8.13 10.69
N SER A 35 6.53 -8.55 11.11
CA SER A 35 5.62 -9.30 10.24
C SER A 35 4.85 -8.34 9.33
N TYR A 36 4.55 -8.77 8.11
CA TYR A 36 3.63 -8.06 7.23
C TYR A 36 2.61 -9.00 6.58
N SER A 37 1.52 -8.40 6.10
CA SER A 37 0.63 -9.01 5.12
C SER A 37 0.60 -8.13 3.87
N ALA A 38 0.34 -8.73 2.71
CA ALA A 38 0.21 -8.02 1.46
C ALA A 38 -1.14 -8.31 0.80
N LEU A 39 -1.73 -7.29 0.20
CA LEU A 39 -2.95 -7.38 -0.59
C LEU A 39 -2.67 -6.85 -2.01
N GLY A 40 -2.70 -7.75 -2.98
CA GLY A 40 -2.69 -7.40 -4.40
C GLY A 40 -4.11 -7.15 -4.90
N TYR A 41 -4.31 -6.08 -5.67
CA TYR A 41 -5.57 -5.71 -6.29
C TYR A 41 -5.37 -5.44 -7.78
N VAL A 42 -5.99 -6.26 -8.62
CA VAL A 42 -5.91 -6.15 -10.07
C VAL A 42 -6.81 -5.01 -10.54
N LEU A 43 -6.21 -3.98 -11.13
CA LEU A 43 -6.91 -2.83 -11.72
C LEU A 43 -6.81 -2.80 -13.24
N THR A 44 -5.70 -3.28 -13.79
CA THR A 44 -5.37 -3.16 -15.22
C THR A 44 -6.43 -3.79 -16.14
N THR A 45 -7.18 -4.78 -15.66
CA THR A 45 -8.33 -5.36 -16.39
C THR A 45 -9.42 -4.33 -16.70
N GLY A 46 -9.58 -3.31 -15.87
CA GLY A 46 -10.51 -2.20 -16.10
C GLY A 46 -10.08 -1.25 -17.22
N ALA A 47 -8.83 -1.30 -17.68
CA ALA A 47 -8.36 -0.52 -18.82
C ALA A 47 -8.92 -1.00 -20.16
N ASN A 48 -9.45 -2.22 -20.22
CA ASN A 48 -10.03 -2.81 -21.44
C ASN A 48 -11.50 -2.46 -21.65
N TRP A 49 -12.10 -1.68 -20.75
CA TRP A 49 -13.50 -1.28 -20.87
C TRP A 49 -13.68 -0.21 -21.95
N ALA A 50 -14.87 -0.16 -22.56
CA ALA A 50 -15.18 0.75 -23.67
C ALA A 50 -15.06 2.24 -23.31
N LYS A 51 -15.05 2.58 -22.01
CA LYS A 51 -14.87 3.93 -21.49
C LYS A 51 -13.99 3.90 -20.23
N PRO A 52 -13.27 5.00 -19.93
CA PRO A 52 -12.59 5.16 -18.64
C PRO A 52 -13.55 5.01 -17.46
N ILE A 53 -13.02 4.63 -16.30
CA ILE A 53 -13.79 4.58 -15.06
C ILE A 53 -14.08 6.03 -14.66
N GLU A 54 -15.34 6.46 -14.84
CA GLU A 54 -15.74 7.86 -14.66
C GLU A 54 -15.36 8.40 -13.29
N ARG A 55 -15.59 7.60 -12.24
CA ARG A 55 -15.20 7.92 -10.86
C ARG A 55 -14.68 6.68 -10.18
N PHE A 56 -13.38 6.67 -9.88
CA PHE A 56 -12.73 5.63 -9.10
C PHE A 56 -12.41 6.17 -7.71
N LYS A 57 -12.75 5.39 -6.68
CA LYS A 57 -12.43 5.68 -5.28
C LYS A 57 -11.76 4.47 -4.65
N LEU A 58 -10.53 4.66 -4.18
CA LEU A 58 -9.81 3.68 -3.38
C LEU A 58 -9.77 4.18 -1.93
N THR A 59 -10.14 3.32 -0.99
CA THR A 59 -9.95 3.56 0.44
C THR A 59 -9.14 2.39 1.00
N VAL A 60 -7.97 2.70 1.55
CA VAL A 60 -7.12 1.75 2.26
C VAL A 60 -7.22 2.04 3.74
N GLU A 61 -7.62 1.03 4.50
CA GLU A 61 -7.80 1.09 5.95
C GLU A 61 -6.83 0.11 6.60
N ARG A 62 -6.21 0.54 7.70
CA ARG A 62 -5.27 -0.26 8.47
C ARG A 62 -5.64 -0.30 9.94
N ASP A 63 -5.14 -1.30 10.65
CA ASP A 63 -5.26 -1.37 12.10
C ASP A 63 -4.34 -0.36 12.79
N SER A 64 -4.64 -0.07 14.05
CA SER A 64 -3.93 0.97 14.83
C SER A 64 -2.44 0.65 15.03
N ASP A 65 -2.10 -0.64 15.12
CA ASP A 65 -0.76 -1.20 15.29
C ASP A 65 -0.08 -1.56 13.96
N GLU A 66 -0.62 -1.08 12.84
CA GLU A 66 -0.04 -1.28 11.52
C GLU A 66 0.49 0.02 10.90
N ILE A 67 1.43 -0.14 9.98
CA ILE A 67 1.83 0.87 9.00
C ILE A 67 1.45 0.34 7.63
N VAL A 68 0.84 1.19 6.80
CA VAL A 68 0.42 0.82 5.45
C VAL A 68 1.31 1.52 4.42
N SER A 69 1.75 0.77 3.40
CA SER A 69 2.56 1.29 2.30
C SER A 69 2.10 0.68 0.99
N PHE A 70 1.99 1.49 -0.05
CA PHE A 70 1.63 1.04 -1.39
C PHE A 70 2.07 2.05 -2.44
N CYS A 71 2.37 1.53 -3.64
CA CYS A 71 2.62 2.36 -4.81
C CYS A 71 1.31 2.83 -5.43
N TRP A 72 1.26 4.11 -5.81
CA TRP A 72 0.12 4.66 -6.54
C TRP A 72 0.61 5.41 -7.80
N ALA A 73 0.28 4.89 -8.98
CA ALA A 73 0.61 5.54 -10.26
C ALA A 73 -0.56 6.26 -10.94
N GLY A 74 -1.66 6.47 -10.22
CA GLY A 74 -2.68 7.42 -10.66
C GLY A 74 -2.19 8.87 -10.56
N ARG A 75 -3.02 9.79 -11.04
CA ARG A 75 -2.84 11.25 -10.98
C ARG A 75 -3.32 11.85 -9.66
N GLY A 76 -4.27 11.18 -9.01
CA GLY A 76 -4.84 11.56 -7.72
C GLY A 76 -3.81 11.44 -6.61
N LYS A 77 -3.92 12.32 -5.62
CA LYS A 77 -3.06 12.27 -4.42
C LYS A 77 -3.69 11.38 -3.36
N VAL A 78 -2.86 10.55 -2.72
CA VAL A 78 -3.26 9.81 -1.52
C VAL A 78 -3.47 10.82 -0.39
N LYS A 79 -4.68 10.85 0.17
CA LYS A 79 -5.06 11.74 1.28
C LYS A 79 -5.42 10.93 2.50
N LYS A 80 -4.94 11.34 3.67
CA LYS A 80 -5.40 10.77 4.94
C LYS A 80 -6.77 11.38 5.28
N VAL A 81 -7.80 10.55 5.41
CA VAL A 81 -9.19 10.98 5.64
C VAL A 81 -9.73 10.60 7.03
N GLY A 82 -8.90 9.95 7.86
CA GLY A 82 -9.24 9.59 9.24
C GLY A 82 -8.07 8.95 9.98
N GLN A 83 -8.35 8.35 11.15
CA GLN A 83 -7.39 7.45 11.79
C GLN A 83 -7.27 6.18 10.94
N GLY A 84 -6.05 5.89 10.47
CA GLY A 84 -5.78 4.67 9.70
C GLY A 84 -6.39 4.60 8.28
N LYS A 85 -7.06 5.65 7.79
CA LYS A 85 -7.72 5.63 6.48
C LYS A 85 -7.05 6.57 5.48
N PHE A 86 -6.71 6.01 4.32
CA PHE A 86 -6.10 6.69 3.20
C PHE A 86 -6.99 6.56 1.98
N GLU A 87 -7.26 7.66 1.29
CA GLU A 87 -8.19 7.71 0.19
C GLU A 87 -7.52 8.30 -1.06
N VAL A 88 -7.86 7.73 -2.21
CA VAL A 88 -7.60 8.30 -3.52
C VAL A 88 -8.91 8.39 -4.29
N ILE A 89 -9.13 9.54 -4.93
CA ILE A 89 -10.23 9.73 -5.88
C ILE A 89 -9.63 10.11 -7.23
N GLU A 90 -10.08 9.42 -8.27
CA GLU A 90 -9.75 9.70 -9.67
C GLU A 90 -11.03 9.89 -10.48
N ASN A 91 -10.96 10.79 -11.46
CA ASN A 91 -12.00 10.94 -12.47
C ASN A 91 -11.46 10.54 -13.85
N ASN A 92 -12.29 9.88 -14.65
CA ASN A 92 -11.91 9.32 -15.96
C ASN A 92 -10.61 8.50 -15.86
N PHE A 93 -10.60 7.56 -14.91
CA PHE A 93 -9.44 6.76 -14.56
C PHE A 93 -9.26 5.61 -15.54
N VAL A 94 -8.06 5.51 -16.10
CA VAL A 94 -7.61 4.35 -16.88
C VAL A 94 -6.42 3.75 -16.13
N PRO A 95 -6.58 2.58 -15.49
CA PRO A 95 -5.53 1.99 -14.67
C PRO A 95 -4.35 1.54 -15.53
N LYS A 96 -3.14 1.91 -15.11
CA LYS A 96 -1.88 1.56 -15.80
C LYS A 96 -1.09 0.48 -15.09
N GLN A 97 -1.39 0.25 -13.82
CA GLN A 97 -0.75 -0.75 -12.98
C GLN A 97 -1.76 -1.29 -11.98
N ASP A 98 -1.48 -2.50 -11.51
CA ASP A 98 -2.15 -3.08 -10.35
C ASP A 98 -1.59 -2.45 -9.06
N ILE A 99 -2.23 -2.76 -7.95
CA ILE A 99 -1.85 -2.20 -6.65
C ILE A 99 -1.46 -3.32 -5.71
N ASP A 100 -0.30 -3.17 -5.09
CA ASP A 100 0.13 -4.00 -3.99
C ASP A 100 0.21 -3.15 -2.72
N VAL A 101 -0.52 -3.58 -1.69
CA VAL A 101 -0.59 -2.91 -0.40
C VAL A 101 0.06 -3.78 0.66
N ALA A 102 1.07 -3.26 1.34
CA ALA A 102 1.66 -3.88 2.51
C ALA A 102 1.07 -3.30 3.79
N PHE A 103 0.72 -4.19 4.72
CA PHE A 103 0.35 -3.89 6.09
C PHE A 103 1.42 -4.45 7.02
N ILE A 104 2.21 -3.57 7.62
CA ILE A 104 3.39 -3.90 8.41
C ILE A 104 3.02 -3.72 9.88
N ARG A 105 3.07 -4.80 10.66
CA ARG A 105 2.75 -4.74 12.10
C ARG A 105 3.94 -4.19 12.86
N VAL A 106 3.67 -3.22 13.75
CA VAL A 106 4.70 -2.53 14.54
C VAL A 106 4.48 -2.69 16.06
N LYS A 107 3.92 -3.83 16.46
CA LYS A 107 3.56 -4.16 17.83
C LYS A 107 4.63 -4.99 18.53
#